data_AF-A0A453N118-F1
#
_entry.id   AF-A0A453N118-F1
#
_cell.length_a   1.000
_cell.length_b   1.000
_cell.length_c   1.000
_cell.angle_alpha   90.00
_cell.angle_beta   90.00
_cell.angle_gamma   90.00
#
_symmetry.space_group_name_H-M   'P 1'
#
loop_
_entity.id
_entity.type
_entity.pdbx_description
1 polymer ?
#
loop_
_entity_poly.entity_id
_entity_poly.type
_entity_poly.pdbx_seq_one_letter_code
_entity_poly.pdbx_strand_id
1 'polypeptide(L)'
;MAAPMLNQPNSLLANMFAAGLLDDQFQELQMLQEGSAPDFIVKVVTLFCEDGERIIGEIAKLLDKPCVDYDKVGGFVRQLKGSSASIGALRVKNSCIQFHQCCQEKSKDGVRELTGFCEERFL
;
A
#
# COMPACT_ATOMS: atom_id res chain seq x y z
N MET A 1 28.82 28.38 -12.95
CA MET A 1 28.99 27.47 -11.80
C MET A 1 27.61 26.93 -11.44
N ALA A 2 27.53 25.64 -11.15
CA ALA A 2 26.33 24.80 -11.22
C ALA A 2 25.18 25.21 -10.28
N ALA A 3 23.94 24.98 -10.73
CA ALA A 3 22.71 25.14 -9.97
C ALA A 3 22.66 24.22 -8.74
N PRO A 4 22.05 24.64 -7.62
CA PRO A 4 21.88 23.75 -6.47
C PRO A 4 20.76 22.75 -6.75
N MET A 5 21.14 21.50 -7.04
CA MET A 5 20.27 20.34 -7.30
C MET A 5 19.60 19.76 -6.02
N LEU A 6 18.97 20.58 -5.17
CA LEU A 6 18.36 20.10 -3.92
C LEU A 6 16.85 20.36 -3.76
N ASN A 7 16.13 20.74 -4.81
CA ASN A 7 14.67 20.97 -4.73
C ASN A 7 13.81 19.92 -5.46
N GLN A 8 14.40 18.82 -5.91
CA GLN A 8 13.70 17.75 -6.62
C GLN A 8 12.89 16.79 -5.70
N PRO A 9 13.37 16.33 -4.51
CA PRO A 9 12.62 15.36 -3.71
C PRO A 9 11.32 15.91 -3.11
N ASN A 10 11.30 17.19 -2.72
CA ASN A 10 10.11 17.82 -2.15
C ASN A 10 8.98 17.99 -3.18
N SER A 11 9.30 18.23 -4.45
CA SER A 11 8.27 18.38 -5.49
C SER A 11 7.54 17.08 -5.80
N LEU A 12 8.26 15.95 -5.78
CA LEU A 12 7.68 14.63 -6.04
C LEU A 12 6.77 14.20 -4.88
N LEU A 13 7.23 14.38 -3.64
CA LEU A 13 6.42 14.12 -2.46
C LEU A 13 5.20 15.04 -2.37
N ALA A 14 5.36 16.35 -2.61
CA ALA A 14 4.25 17.28 -2.65
C ALA A 14 3.20 16.89 -3.70
N ASN A 15 3.64 16.42 -4.88
CA ASN A 15 2.74 15.87 -5.89
C ASN A 15 2.06 14.58 -5.42
N MET A 16 2.74 13.73 -4.65
CA MET A 16 2.15 12.52 -4.09
C MET A 16 1.08 12.80 -3.03
N PHE A 17 1.32 13.75 -2.13
CA PHE A 17 0.31 14.26 -1.21
C PHE A 17 -0.86 14.90 -1.96
N ALA A 18 -0.58 15.75 -2.94
CA ALA A 18 -1.62 16.41 -3.75
C ALA A 18 -2.46 15.41 -4.60
N ALA A 19 -1.85 14.33 -5.07
CA ALA A 19 -2.52 13.24 -5.76
C ALA A 19 -3.25 12.27 -4.81
N GLY A 20 -3.20 12.50 -3.49
CA GLY A 20 -3.81 11.64 -2.47
C GLY A 20 -3.16 10.27 -2.35
N LEU A 21 -1.91 10.12 -2.82
CA LEU A 21 -1.13 8.89 -2.70
C LEU A 21 -0.71 8.66 -1.24
N LEU A 22 -0.34 9.74 -0.55
CA LEU A 22 0.20 9.75 0.80
C LEU A 22 -0.67 10.58 1.76
N ASP A 23 -0.74 10.20 3.04
CA ASP A 23 -1.37 10.98 4.11
C ASP A 23 -0.35 11.43 5.18
N ASP A 24 -0.83 12.19 6.16
CA ASP A 24 0.00 12.79 7.23
C ASP A 24 0.87 11.76 7.97
N GLN A 25 0.50 10.48 7.94
CA GLN A 25 1.29 9.41 8.57
C GLN A 25 2.66 9.23 7.88
N PHE A 26 2.76 9.47 6.57
CA PHE A 26 4.04 9.45 5.86
C PHE A 26 4.93 10.62 6.31
N GLN A 27 4.33 11.78 6.61
CA GLN A 27 5.06 12.95 7.09
C GLN A 27 5.68 12.70 8.47
N GLU A 28 4.97 12.00 9.37
CA GLU A 28 5.52 11.57 10.66
C GLU A 28 6.72 10.63 10.49
N LEU A 29 6.69 9.72 9.52
CA LEU A 29 7.83 8.86 9.21
C LEU A 29 9.03 9.63 8.67
N GLN A 30 8.80 10.70 7.89
CA GLN A 30 9.89 11.56 7.42
C GLN A 30 10.54 12.32 8.58
N MET A 31 9.74 12.84 9.52
CA MET A 31 10.27 13.49 10.73
C MET A 31 11.12 12.53 11.58
N LEU A 32 10.74 11.25 11.63
CA LEU A 32 11.54 10.20 12.28
C LEU A 32 12.87 9.93 11.57
N GLN A 33 12.90 10.01 10.23
CA GLN A 33 14.12 9.83 9.43
C GLN A 33 15.14 10.95 9.68
N GLU A 34 14.69 12.21 9.70
CA GLU A 34 15.55 13.38 9.92
C GLU A 34 16.29 13.34 11.27
N GLY A 35 15.79 12.57 12.24
CA GLY A 35 16.35 12.49 13.60
C GLY A 35 17.48 11.48 13.81
N SER A 36 17.60 10.39 13.03
CA SER A 36 18.55 9.30 13.39
C SER A 36 18.88 8.23 12.32
N ALA A 37 18.17 8.13 11.19
CA ALA A 37 18.32 6.97 10.30
C ALA A 37 18.09 7.31 8.81
N PRO A 38 19.14 7.56 8.01
CA PRO A 38 19.02 8.02 6.62
C PRO A 38 18.34 7.01 5.67
N ASP A 39 18.24 5.73 6.03
CA ASP A 39 17.60 4.69 5.21
C ASP A 39 16.24 4.23 5.74
N PHE A 40 15.68 4.92 6.76
CA PHE A 40 14.46 4.45 7.43
C PHE A 40 13.27 4.37 6.46
N ILE A 41 12.99 5.43 5.70
CA ILE A 41 11.89 5.45 4.73
C ILE A 41 12.08 4.40 3.65
N VAL A 42 13.30 4.26 3.12
CA VAL A 42 13.60 3.24 2.10
C VAL A 42 13.29 1.85 2.64
N LYS A 43 13.76 1.51 3.86
CA LYS A 43 13.49 0.22 4.49
C LYS A 43 12.01 -0.02 4.73
N VAL A 44 11.28 0.99 5.21
CA VAL A 44 9.83 0.89 5.47
C VAL A 44 9.07 0.66 4.16
N VAL A 45 9.41 1.39 3.09
CA VAL A 45 8.80 1.23 1.77
C VAL A 45 9.14 -0.15 1.18
N THR A 46 10.40 -0.59 1.27
CA THR A 46 10.80 -1.94 0.81
C THR A 46 10.03 -3.03 1.54
N LEU A 47 9.96 -2.97 2.88
CA LEU A 47 9.20 -3.94 3.68
C LEU A 47 7.70 -3.93 3.32
N PHE A 48 7.14 -2.75 3.04
CA PHE A 48 5.76 -2.62 2.59
C PHE A 48 5.53 -3.27 1.23
N CYS A 49 6.44 -3.08 0.27
CA CYS A 49 6.37 -3.75 -1.03
C CYS A 49 6.47 -5.28 -0.87
N GLU A 50 7.44 -5.77 -0.10
CA GLU A 50 7.64 -7.20 0.14
C GLU A 50 6.42 -7.84 0.83
N ASP A 51 5.86 -7.20 1.86
CA ASP A 51 4.65 -7.71 2.53
C ASP A 51 3.42 -7.59 1.61
N GLY A 52 3.33 -6.51 0.82
CA GLY A 52 2.28 -6.29 -0.17
C GLY A 52 2.24 -7.40 -1.21
N GLU A 53 3.36 -7.68 -1.89
CA GLU A 53 3.48 -8.76 -2.89
C GLU A 53 3.12 -10.12 -2.28
N ARG A 54 3.61 -10.40 -1.07
CA ARG A 54 3.28 -11.65 -0.36
C ARG A 54 1.79 -11.77 -0.09
N ILE A 55 1.16 -10.73 0.44
CA ILE A 55 -0.27 -10.71 0.77
C ILE A 55 -1.12 -10.87 -0.50
N ILE A 56 -0.81 -10.09 -1.54
CA ILE A 56 -1.54 -10.12 -2.81
C ILE A 56 -1.43 -11.51 -3.44
N GLY A 57 -0.23 -12.11 -3.44
CA GLY A 57 -0.02 -13.48 -3.92
C GLY A 57 -0.83 -14.52 -3.12
N GLU A 58 -0.94 -14.38 -1.80
CA GLU A 58 -1.78 -15.27 -0.99
C GLU A 58 -3.29 -15.09 -1.28
N ILE A 59 -3.75 -13.85 -1.49
CA ILE A 59 -5.13 -13.56 -1.91
C ILE A 59 -5.41 -14.19 -3.28
N ALA A 60 -4.52 -14.02 -4.27
CA ALA A 60 -4.65 -14.60 -5.60
C ALA A 60 -4.77 -16.13 -5.55
N LYS A 61 -3.92 -16.80 -4.75
CA LYS A 61 -4.00 -18.26 -4.52
C LYS A 61 -5.30 -18.70 -3.85
N LEU A 62 -5.88 -17.88 -2.98
CA LEU A 62 -7.17 -18.16 -2.35
C LEU A 62 -8.33 -18.01 -3.35
N LEU A 63 -8.24 -17.04 -4.25
CA LEU A 63 -9.24 -16.77 -5.30
C LEU A 63 -9.24 -17.82 -6.40
N ASP A 64 -8.08 -18.41 -6.72
CA ASP A 64 -7.95 -19.48 -7.72
C ASP A 64 -8.64 -20.80 -7.28
N LYS A 65 -8.94 -20.94 -5.98
CA LYS A 65 -9.62 -22.13 -5.45
C LYS A 65 -11.11 -22.16 -5.85
N PRO A 66 -11.67 -23.37 -6.09
CA PRO A 66 -13.09 -23.52 -6.41
C PRO A 66 -13.99 -23.01 -5.27
N CYS A 67 -13.59 -23.24 -4.01
CA CYS A 67 -14.21 -22.65 -2.83
C CYS A 67 -13.28 -21.59 -2.23
N VAL A 68 -13.69 -20.33 -2.25
CA VAL A 68 -12.90 -19.21 -1.75
C VAL A 68 -13.20 -19.01 -0.26
N ASP A 69 -12.14 -19.01 0.54
CA ASP A 69 -12.21 -18.72 1.97
C ASP A 69 -12.13 -17.20 2.19
N TYR A 70 -13.29 -16.54 2.14
CA TYR A 70 -13.39 -15.09 2.31
C TYR A 70 -12.97 -14.60 3.69
N ASP A 71 -12.97 -15.46 4.70
CA ASP A 71 -12.52 -15.11 6.05
C ASP A 71 -11.00 -14.88 6.03
N LYS A 72 -10.26 -15.81 5.39
CA LYS A 72 -8.82 -15.65 5.15
C LYS A 72 -8.49 -14.48 4.24
N VAL A 73 -9.23 -14.30 3.14
CA VAL A 73 -9.03 -13.14 2.26
C VAL A 73 -9.25 -11.84 3.04
N GLY A 74 -10.31 -11.77 3.85
CA GLY A 74 -10.57 -10.62 4.72
C GLY A 74 -9.47 -10.36 5.74
N GLY A 75 -8.84 -11.41 6.27
CA GLY A 75 -7.66 -11.31 7.13
C GLY A 75 -6.46 -10.68 6.41
N PHE A 76 -6.14 -11.15 5.21
CA PHE A 76 -5.06 -10.63 4.38
C PHE A 76 -5.29 -9.16 3.97
N VAL A 77 -6.51 -8.82 3.54
CA VAL A 77 -6.90 -7.44 3.23
C VAL A 77 -6.74 -6.52 4.44
N ARG A 78 -7.10 -7.00 5.63
CA ARG A 78 -6.96 -6.22 6.88
C ARG A 78 -5.50 -6.00 7.23
N GLN A 79 -4.64 -6.99 7.01
CA GLN A 79 -3.20 -6.86 7.17
C GLN A 79 -2.64 -5.82 6.20
N LEU A 80 -2.99 -5.89 4.91
CA LEU A 80 -2.54 -4.93 3.90
C LEU A 80 -2.99 -3.51 4.23
N LYS A 81 -4.25 -3.34 4.67
CA LYS A 81 -4.78 -2.05 5.15
C LYS A 81 -3.94 -1.50 6.30
N GLY A 82 -3.60 -2.34 7.27
CA GLY A 82 -2.76 -1.96 8.42
C GLY A 82 -1.39 -1.51 7.97
N SER A 83 -0.71 -2.31 7.16
CA SER A 83 0.61 -2.01 6.60
C SER A 83 0.61 -0.69 5.80
N SER A 84 -0.42 -0.50 4.95
CA SER A 84 -0.59 0.73 4.16
C SER A 84 -0.82 1.95 5.04
N ALA A 85 -1.62 1.81 6.10
CA ALA A 85 -1.84 2.88 7.06
C ALA A 85 -0.56 3.23 7.82
N SER A 86 0.24 2.24 8.21
CA SER A 86 1.51 2.46 8.91
C SER A 86 2.53 3.23 8.09
N ILE A 87 2.54 3.08 6.76
CA ILE A 87 3.43 3.88 5.89
C ILE A 87 2.80 5.18 5.40
N GLY A 88 1.51 5.39 5.62
CA GLY A 88 0.76 6.52 5.06
C GLY A 88 0.40 6.38 3.58
N ALA A 89 0.36 5.16 3.03
CA ALA A 89 -0.09 4.88 1.66
C ALA A 89 -1.63 4.95 1.57
N LEU A 90 -2.15 6.18 1.51
CA LEU A 90 -3.59 6.47 1.57
C LEU A 90 -4.40 5.78 0.46
N ARG A 91 -3.91 5.79 -0.79
CA ARG A 91 -4.62 5.14 -1.90
C ARG A 91 -4.77 3.65 -1.69
N VAL A 92 -3.70 2.98 -1.27
CA VAL A 92 -3.74 1.54 -1.00
C VAL A 92 -4.67 1.24 0.17
N LYS A 93 -4.60 2.04 1.24
CA LYS A 93 -5.52 1.93 2.38
C LYS A 93 -6.98 1.98 1.93
N ASN A 94 -7.32 2.91 1.03
CA ASN A 94 -8.67 3.06 0.50
C ASN A 94 -9.08 1.88 -0.39
N SER A 95 -8.20 1.40 -1.26
CA SER A 95 -8.42 0.19 -2.05
C SER A 95 -8.67 -1.03 -1.15
N CYS A 96 -7.94 -1.17 -0.04
CA CYS A 96 -8.15 -2.25 0.92
C CYS A 96 -9.53 -2.17 1.62
N ILE A 97 -10.05 -0.96 1.85
CA ILE A 97 -11.39 -0.76 2.41
C ILE A 97 -12.46 -1.28 1.44
N GLN A 98 -12.33 -0.97 0.14
CA GLN A 98 -13.22 -1.48 -0.90
C GLN A 98 -13.12 -3.01 -1.02
N PHE A 99 -11.89 -3.54 -0.97
CA PHE A 99 -11.63 -4.98 -0.95
C PHE A 99 -12.37 -5.69 0.18
N HIS A 100 -12.36 -5.10 1.36
CA HIS A 100 -13.03 -5.66 2.53
C HIS A 100 -14.56 -5.68 2.36
N GLN A 101 -15.13 -4.69 1.68
CA GLN A 101 -16.56 -4.67 1.33
C GLN A 101 -16.88 -5.77 0.32
N CYS A 102 -16.11 -5.90 -0.76
CA CYS A 102 -16.30 -6.95 -1.76
C CYS A 102 -16.17 -8.36 -1.17
N CYS A 103 -15.27 -8.56 -0.19
CA CYS A 103 -15.16 -9.83 0.54
C CYS A 103 -16.42 -10.14 1.37
N GLN A 104 -17.01 -9.14 2.02
CA GLN A 104 -18.26 -9.31 2.79
C GLN A 104 -19.45 -9.64 1.89
N GLU A 105 -19.48 -9.05 0.69
CA GLU A 105 -20.49 -9.33 -0.34
C GLU A 105 -20.27 -10.68 -1.04
N LYS A 106 -19.18 -11.41 -0.73
CA LYS A 106 -18.77 -12.68 -1.34
C LYS A 106 -18.69 -12.61 -2.87
N SER A 107 -18.31 -11.45 -3.40
CA SER A 107 -18.16 -11.24 -4.84
C SER A 107 -16.75 -11.63 -5.27
N LYS A 108 -16.61 -12.82 -5.91
CA LYS A 108 -15.30 -13.28 -6.41
C LYS A 108 -14.71 -12.33 -7.44
N ASP A 109 -15.53 -11.84 -8.38
CA ASP A 109 -15.10 -10.90 -9.42
C ASP A 109 -14.60 -9.59 -8.85
N GLY A 110 -15.31 -8.98 -7.89
CA GLY A 110 -14.88 -7.72 -7.28
C GLY A 110 -13.57 -7.85 -6.52
N VAL A 111 -13.38 -8.95 -5.79
CA VAL A 111 -12.12 -9.22 -5.09
C VAL A 111 -10.98 -9.48 -6.10
N ARG A 112 -11.25 -10.16 -7.22
CA ARG A 112 -10.26 -10.46 -8.26
C ARG A 112 -9.83 -9.21 -9.04
N GLU A 113 -10.78 -8.37 -9.43
CA GLU A 113 -10.51 -7.10 -10.12
C GLU A 113 -9.64 -6.18 -9.25
N LEU A 114 -9.97 -6.07 -7.96
CA LEU A 114 -9.19 -5.27 -7.03
C LEU A 114 -7.81 -5.91 -6.74
N THR A 115 -7.70 -7.24 -6.76
CA THR A 115 -6.39 -7.93 -6.63
C THR A 115 -5.47 -7.55 -7.79
N GLY A 116 -5.99 -7.57 -9.03
CA GLY A 116 -5.25 -7.12 -10.20
C GLY A 116 -4.86 -5.64 -10.14
N PHE A 117 -5.74 -4.79 -9.61
CA PHE A 117 -5.41 -3.37 -9.38
C PHE A 117 -4.25 -3.19 -8.39
N CYS A 118 -4.22 -3.98 -7.32
CA CYS A 118 -3.12 -3.95 -6.37
C CYS A 118 -1.82 -4.48 -7.01
N GLU A 119 -1.85 -5.51 -7.85
CA GLU A 119 -0.66 -6.00 -8.58
C GLU A 119 -0.12 -4.97 -9.58
N GLU A 120 -0.97 -4.33 -10.38
CA GLU A 120 -0.53 -3.41 -11.45
C GLU A 120 -0.13 -2.01 -10.96
N ARG A 121 -0.48 -1.62 -9.74
CA ARG A 121 -0.21 -0.26 -9.21
C ARG A 121 0.64 -0.19 -7.96
N PHE A 122 1.05 -1.33 -7.39
CA PHE A 122 2.05 -1.35 -6.32
C PHE A 122 3.51 -1.27 -6.81
N LEU A 123 3.76 -1.63 -8.07
CA LEU A 123 5.05 -1.59 -8.78
C LEU A 123 5.03 -0.52 -9.89
#